data_AF-A0AAV7JAL8-F1
#
_entry.id   AF-A0AAV7JAL8-F1
#
_cell.length_a   1.000
_cell.length_b   1.000
_cell.length_c   1.000
_cell.angle_alpha   90.00
_cell.angle_beta   90.00
_cell.angle_gamma   90.00
#
_symmetry.space_group_name_H-M   'P 1'
#
loop_
_entity.id
_entity.type
_entity.pdbx_description
1 polymer ?
#
loop_
_entity_poly.entity_id
_entity_poly.type
_entity_poly.pdbx_seq_one_letter_code
_entity_poly.pdbx_strand_id
1 'polypeptide(L)'
;MAYMGSPPGALWQNVKSINDQRILNSIRGLYGKHFPIEIRDHLAEWIESQRWHDLDRSVPVHQQEAQQLYGDMLTQLRNIKDHMIDFTDKMKWEDVLEKLQANFDSNPFNLVEQMQSILKTERQFLKEYQGANMSPQPSPAASHHSTNSPDPSKLVHSPPGSQLSGSNSHEAIGQSIQKICVMTHEAEGLLKSLEHQQEYFIIHINESHKLQAMVTHHSQHPVNPQVVQALRLKLQETELALNKEVENLQQNRITITQQFHMLLADLSNIIHLVVNDELVGWKRIQNQALGLDTSPPADDLLVVLQGWFETLAELLWRNKQFIKQYYRLKSQLPMNGTEIPEDYNQTVDNLIVFLLRNSFVVEKQPPQVLKTNTRFSCTVRLMVGGKLNIHMNPPEVIATIISEKQAKGLTASPDTLHANDISCGQMLNNKRAMEYNPNSQILSATFSNMSVKNIKRLEKKGSETVTDEKCAILLRSNIILPGSDVYFHVSTISLPVAVVVHGSQLSSAEGTMFWDKAFSDVNREPFVVPSQVPWLLLAKALNAYFFNTTGGALPEACIDYLWKKFPNVNSEDNGNSVITWQSFNKVISKRSMSYICFY
;
A
#
# COMPACT_ATOMS: atom_id res chain seq x y z
N MET A 1 -33.65 -36.40 12.55
CA MET A 1 -32.35 -37.10 12.36
C MET A 1 -31.30 -36.34 13.14
N ALA A 2 -30.59 -37.03 14.02
CA ALA A 2 -29.64 -36.46 14.98
C ALA A 2 -28.55 -35.63 14.29
N TYR A 3 -28.22 -34.46 14.86
CA TYR A 3 -26.99 -33.74 14.59
C TYR A 3 -25.82 -34.68 14.92
N MET A 4 -25.25 -35.35 13.92
CA MET A 4 -23.92 -35.91 14.04
C MET A 4 -22.98 -34.71 14.23
N GLY A 5 -22.54 -34.48 15.46
CA GLY A 5 -21.57 -33.45 15.79
C GLY A 5 -20.31 -33.67 14.97
N SER A 6 -19.81 -32.61 14.34
CA SER A 6 -18.49 -32.59 13.73
C SER A 6 -17.45 -33.08 14.76
N PRO A 7 -16.42 -33.85 14.36
CA PRO A 7 -15.44 -34.34 15.30
C PRO A 7 -14.75 -33.18 16.06
N PRO A 8 -14.37 -33.37 17.33
CA PRO A 8 -13.71 -32.33 18.12
C PRO A 8 -12.49 -31.75 17.38
N GLY A 9 -12.38 -30.42 17.32
CA GLY A 9 -11.30 -29.71 16.61
C GLY A 9 -11.55 -29.52 15.11
N ALA A 10 -12.59 -30.14 14.54
CA ALA A 10 -12.88 -30.04 13.11
C ALA A 10 -13.39 -28.66 12.70
N LEU A 11 -14.04 -27.90 13.59
CA LEU A 11 -14.44 -26.54 13.26
C LEU A 11 -13.21 -25.66 13.03
N TRP A 12 -12.23 -25.71 13.93
CA TRP A 12 -11.00 -24.94 13.77
C TRP A 12 -10.19 -25.35 12.55
N GLN A 13 -10.07 -26.65 12.29
CA GLN A 13 -9.38 -27.14 11.08
C GLN A 13 -10.05 -26.65 9.80
N ASN A 14 -11.39 -26.61 9.78
CA ASN A 14 -12.13 -26.07 8.64
C ASN A 14 -12.03 -24.54 8.55
N VAL A 15 -11.91 -23.83 9.69
CA VAL A 15 -11.63 -22.38 9.70
C VAL A 15 -10.23 -22.11 9.14
N LYS A 16 -9.22 -22.91 9.51
CA LYS A 16 -7.86 -22.83 8.96
C LYS A 16 -7.77 -23.09 7.45
N SER A 17 -8.73 -23.81 6.87
CA SER A 17 -8.78 -24.09 5.44
C SER A 17 -9.55 -23.04 4.62
N ILE A 18 -10.13 -22.02 5.27
CA ILE A 18 -10.74 -20.88 4.59
C ILE A 18 -9.64 -20.07 3.90
N ASN A 19 -9.81 -19.83 2.59
CA ASN A 19 -8.90 -18.97 1.82
C ASN A 19 -9.52 -17.62 1.41
N ASP A 20 -10.75 -17.30 1.85
CA ASP A 20 -11.36 -15.98 1.67
C ASP A 20 -10.83 -15.01 2.74
N GLN A 21 -10.01 -14.04 2.31
CA GLN A 21 -9.40 -13.02 3.18
C GLN A 21 -10.41 -12.13 3.90
N ARG A 22 -11.61 -11.90 3.38
CA ARG A 22 -12.64 -11.11 4.09
C ARG A 22 -13.16 -11.88 5.29
N ILE A 23 -13.37 -13.18 5.09
CA ILE A 23 -13.82 -14.08 6.14
C ILE A 23 -12.69 -14.26 7.17
N LEU A 24 -11.45 -14.47 6.72
CA LEU A 24 -10.29 -14.56 7.62
C LEU A 24 -10.06 -13.27 8.43
N ASN A 25 -10.18 -12.09 7.82
CA ASN A 25 -10.07 -10.82 8.55
C ASN A 25 -11.20 -10.63 9.56
N SER A 26 -12.41 -11.08 9.22
CA SER A 26 -13.56 -11.05 10.14
C SER A 26 -13.37 -12.03 11.29
N ILE A 27 -12.82 -13.22 11.02
CA ILE A 27 -12.44 -14.22 12.04
C ILE A 27 -11.30 -13.68 12.91
N ARG A 28 -10.26 -13.05 12.33
CA ARG A 28 -9.15 -12.44 13.06
C ARG A 28 -9.64 -11.38 14.04
N GLY A 29 -10.66 -10.60 13.65
CA GLY A 29 -11.32 -9.62 14.52
C GLY A 29 -12.04 -10.21 15.74
N LEU A 30 -12.32 -11.52 15.77
CA LEU A 30 -12.89 -12.20 16.93
C LEU A 30 -11.85 -12.43 18.04
N TYR A 31 -10.56 -12.40 17.70
CA TYR A 31 -9.46 -12.65 18.61
C TYR A 31 -8.62 -11.39 18.84
N GLY A 32 -7.86 -11.36 19.93
CA GLY A 32 -6.98 -10.24 20.28
C GLY A 32 -7.37 -9.64 21.64
N LYS A 33 -8.08 -8.51 21.63
CA LYS A 33 -8.38 -7.75 22.88
C LYS A 33 -9.23 -8.53 23.89
N HIS A 34 -10.12 -9.39 23.42
CA HIS A 34 -11.11 -10.08 24.26
C HIS A 34 -10.76 -11.56 24.53
N PHE A 35 -10.21 -12.26 23.55
CA PHE A 35 -9.77 -13.65 23.70
C PHE A 35 -8.53 -13.92 22.82
N PRO A 36 -7.42 -14.42 23.38
CA PRO A 36 -6.20 -14.75 22.61
C PRO A 36 -6.42 -15.86 21.58
N ILE A 37 -5.91 -15.70 20.37
CA ILE A 37 -6.05 -16.69 19.28
C ILE A 37 -5.20 -17.95 19.56
N GLU A 38 -4.12 -17.79 20.32
CA GLU A 38 -3.21 -18.86 20.73
C GLU A 38 -3.95 -19.92 21.56
N ILE A 39 -4.87 -19.48 22.43
CA ILE A 39 -5.72 -20.38 23.23
C ILE A 39 -6.68 -21.14 22.31
N ARG A 40 -7.31 -20.44 21.35
CA ARG A 40 -8.20 -21.06 20.36
C ARG A 40 -7.49 -22.13 19.54
N ASP A 41 -6.22 -21.90 19.20
CA ASP A 41 -5.40 -22.79 18.40
C ASP A 41 -4.98 -24.06 19.15
N HIS A 42 -4.44 -23.89 20.36
CA HIS A 42 -3.90 -25.00 21.15
C HIS A 42 -4.97 -25.82 21.89
N LEU A 43 -6.10 -25.23 22.25
CA LEU A 43 -7.21 -25.91 22.92
C LEU A 43 -8.41 -26.16 22.01
N ALA A 44 -8.23 -26.15 20.69
CA ALA A 44 -9.33 -26.27 19.73
C ALA A 44 -10.23 -27.48 19.99
N GLU A 45 -9.64 -28.65 20.22
CA GLU A 45 -10.36 -29.90 20.47
C GLU A 45 -11.16 -29.84 21.78
N TRP A 46 -10.52 -29.37 22.85
CA TRP A 46 -11.17 -29.26 24.15
C TRP A 46 -12.30 -28.23 24.12
N ILE A 47 -12.06 -27.04 23.56
CA ILE A 47 -13.06 -25.97 23.42
C ILE A 47 -14.28 -26.48 22.64
N GLU A 48 -14.07 -27.17 21.52
CA GLU A 48 -15.18 -27.65 20.69
C GLU A 48 -15.96 -28.81 21.31
N SER A 49 -15.38 -29.53 22.28
CA SER A 49 -16.06 -30.61 23.01
C SER A 49 -16.96 -30.14 24.15
N GLN A 50 -16.86 -28.87 24.58
CA GLN A 50 -17.69 -28.33 25.68
C GLN A 50 -19.09 -27.93 25.21
N ARG A 51 -20.06 -28.00 26.13
CA ARG A 51 -21.46 -27.64 25.90
C ARG A 51 -21.74 -26.16 26.15
N TRP A 52 -20.97 -25.28 25.50
CA TRP A 52 -21.08 -23.83 25.72
C TRP A 52 -22.51 -23.29 25.55
N HIS A 53 -23.27 -23.79 24.56
CA HIS A 53 -24.62 -23.31 24.24
C HIS A 53 -25.71 -23.72 25.24
N ASP A 54 -25.44 -24.68 26.12
CA ASP A 54 -26.42 -25.16 27.11
C ASP A 54 -26.42 -24.30 28.39
N LEU A 55 -25.43 -23.40 28.51
CA LEU A 55 -25.22 -22.56 29.69
C LEU A 55 -25.93 -21.21 29.56
N ASP A 56 -26.73 -20.89 30.58
CA ASP A 56 -27.51 -19.67 30.71
C ASP A 56 -27.17 -18.94 32.02
N ARG A 57 -26.85 -17.64 31.91
CA ARG A 57 -26.43 -16.77 33.02
C ARG A 57 -27.49 -16.64 34.11
N SER A 58 -28.76 -16.75 33.74
CA SER A 58 -29.90 -16.65 34.65
C SER A 58 -30.05 -17.86 35.58
N VAL A 59 -29.34 -18.96 35.29
CA VAL A 59 -29.38 -20.21 36.05
C VAL A 59 -28.16 -20.30 36.99
N PRO A 60 -28.37 -20.32 38.33
CA PRO A 60 -27.26 -20.33 39.28
C PRO A 60 -26.30 -21.53 39.16
N VAL A 61 -26.81 -22.70 38.80
CA VAL A 61 -25.99 -23.92 38.61
C VAL A 61 -25.00 -23.73 37.44
N HIS A 62 -25.44 -23.07 36.35
CA HIS A 62 -24.59 -22.79 35.21
C HIS A 62 -23.47 -21.78 35.52
N GLN A 63 -23.63 -20.95 36.57
CA GLN A 63 -22.55 -20.07 37.03
C GLN A 63 -21.42 -20.87 37.70
N GLN A 64 -21.75 -21.93 38.45
CA GLN A 64 -20.74 -22.84 38.99
C GLN A 64 -20.08 -23.66 37.87
N GLU A 65 -20.84 -24.12 36.88
CA GLU A 65 -20.28 -24.83 35.72
C GLU A 65 -19.34 -23.92 34.89
N ALA A 66 -19.69 -22.64 34.71
CA ALA A 66 -18.81 -21.67 34.07
C ALA A 66 -17.49 -21.46 34.84
N GLN A 67 -17.56 -21.42 36.18
CA GLN A 67 -16.37 -21.35 37.04
C GLN A 67 -15.47 -22.59 36.87
N GLN A 68 -16.07 -23.77 36.77
CA GLN A 68 -15.35 -25.02 36.56
C GLN A 68 -14.68 -25.04 35.19
N LEU A 69 -15.41 -24.71 34.11
CA LEU A 69 -14.87 -24.64 32.75
C LEU A 69 -13.71 -23.64 32.63
N TYR A 70 -13.79 -22.51 33.32
CA TYR A 70 -12.71 -21.54 33.39
C TYR A 70 -11.46 -22.12 34.08
N GLY A 71 -11.65 -22.78 35.23
CA GLY A 71 -10.57 -23.45 35.95
C GLY A 71 -9.90 -24.58 35.14
N ASP A 72 -10.69 -25.34 34.40
CA ASP A 72 -10.21 -26.41 33.53
C ASP A 72 -9.40 -25.85 32.35
N MET A 73 -9.86 -24.74 31.74
CA MET A 73 -9.10 -24.05 30.69
C MET A 73 -7.75 -23.57 31.23
N LEU A 74 -7.71 -22.92 32.39
CA LEU A 74 -6.45 -22.47 33.01
C LEU A 74 -5.50 -23.64 33.30
N THR A 75 -6.04 -24.77 33.75
CA THR A 75 -5.24 -25.97 34.05
C THR A 75 -4.59 -26.52 32.78
N GLN A 76 -5.34 -26.59 31.68
CA GLN A 76 -4.77 -27.05 30.40
C GLN A 76 -3.73 -26.09 29.83
N LEU A 77 -3.95 -24.79 29.93
CA LEU A 77 -2.98 -23.79 29.48
C LEU A 77 -1.69 -23.82 30.30
N ARG A 78 -1.78 -24.00 31.62
CA ARG A 78 -0.60 -24.20 32.48
C ARG A 78 0.16 -25.47 32.11
N ASN A 79 -0.56 -26.57 31.85
CA ASN A 79 0.06 -27.82 31.40
C ASN A 79 0.80 -27.65 30.06
N ILE A 80 0.22 -26.92 29.10
CA ILE A 80 0.86 -26.58 27.83
C ILE A 80 2.14 -25.76 28.07
N LYS A 81 2.07 -24.72 28.90
CA LYS A 81 3.23 -23.88 29.27
C LYS A 81 4.35 -24.70 29.92
N ASP A 82 4.01 -25.63 30.80
CA ASP A 82 5.00 -26.43 31.54
C ASP A 82 5.78 -27.40 30.63
N HIS A 83 5.19 -27.79 29.49
CA HIS A 83 5.82 -28.64 28.48
C HIS A 83 6.55 -27.87 27.37
N MET A 84 6.61 -26.53 27.44
CA MET A 84 7.35 -25.72 26.48
C MET A 84 8.85 -25.72 26.75
N ILE A 85 9.61 -26.03 25.70
CA ILE A 85 11.08 -26.10 25.75
C ILE A 85 11.70 -24.72 25.49
N ASP A 86 11.14 -23.93 24.59
CA ASP A 86 11.66 -22.61 24.24
C ASP A 86 11.31 -21.56 25.30
N PHE A 87 12.32 -20.83 25.76
CA PHE A 87 12.17 -19.80 26.80
C PHE A 87 11.33 -18.62 26.31
N THR A 88 11.48 -18.22 25.05
CA THR A 88 10.75 -17.09 24.46
C THR A 88 9.27 -17.41 24.35
N ASP A 89 8.93 -18.62 23.91
CA ASP A 89 7.55 -19.06 23.82
C ASP A 89 6.92 -19.23 25.21
N LYS A 90 7.67 -19.72 26.20
CA LYS A 90 7.21 -19.77 27.59
C LYS A 90 6.86 -18.38 28.14
N MET A 91 7.66 -17.36 27.83
CA MET A 91 7.40 -15.97 28.24
C MET A 91 6.17 -15.38 27.51
N LYS A 92 6.02 -15.63 26.20
CA LYS A 92 4.80 -15.22 25.47
C LYS A 92 3.54 -15.88 26.03
N TRP A 93 3.65 -17.13 26.47
CA TRP A 93 2.53 -17.85 27.10
C TRP A 93 2.17 -17.33 28.49
N GLU A 94 3.11 -16.69 29.20
CA GLU A 94 2.81 -15.93 30.43
C GLU A 94 1.91 -14.74 30.12
N ASP A 95 2.24 -13.95 29.10
CA ASP A 95 1.41 -12.82 28.66
C ASP A 95 0.01 -13.25 28.23
N VAL A 96 -0.13 -14.43 27.60
CA VAL A 96 -1.43 -14.99 27.19
C VAL A 96 -2.27 -15.39 28.40
N LEU A 97 -1.66 -16.04 29.40
CA LEU A 97 -2.33 -16.40 30.65
C LEU A 97 -2.77 -15.16 31.44
N GLU A 98 -1.90 -14.16 31.57
CA GLU A 98 -2.21 -12.90 32.27
C GLU A 98 -3.40 -12.17 31.62
N LYS A 99 -3.43 -12.10 30.28
CA LYS A 99 -4.57 -11.50 29.54
C LYS A 99 -5.87 -12.26 29.77
N LEU A 100 -5.83 -13.60 29.77
CA LEU A 100 -7.02 -14.41 30.03
C LEU A 100 -7.53 -14.21 31.47
N GLN A 101 -6.62 -14.16 32.43
CA GLN A 101 -6.95 -13.91 33.84
C GLN A 101 -7.53 -12.50 34.04
N ALA A 102 -6.90 -11.48 33.49
CA ALA A 102 -7.38 -10.10 33.55
C ALA A 102 -8.81 -9.94 32.99
N ASN A 103 -9.16 -10.69 31.94
CA ASN A 103 -10.46 -10.57 31.28
C ASN A 103 -11.59 -11.37 31.96
N PHE A 104 -11.28 -12.48 32.64
CA PHE A 104 -12.30 -13.44 33.08
C PHE A 104 -12.27 -13.82 34.57
N ASP A 105 -11.19 -13.53 35.33
CA ASP A 105 -11.10 -13.89 36.77
C ASP A 105 -12.25 -13.31 37.60
N SER A 106 -12.66 -12.07 37.32
CA SER A 106 -13.72 -11.39 38.07
C SER A 106 -15.12 -11.91 37.74
N ASN A 107 -15.30 -12.48 36.55
CA ASN A 107 -16.58 -13.05 36.13
C ASN A 107 -16.38 -14.13 35.05
N PRO A 108 -16.18 -15.39 35.45
CA PRO A 108 -15.91 -16.49 34.52
C PRO A 108 -17.05 -16.80 33.55
N PHE A 109 -18.28 -16.36 33.83
CA PHE A 109 -19.39 -16.53 32.90
C PHE A 109 -19.20 -15.71 31.61
N ASN A 110 -18.45 -14.60 31.66
CA ASN A 110 -18.10 -13.84 30.47
C ASN A 110 -17.28 -14.68 29.46
N LEU A 111 -16.51 -15.67 29.93
CA LEU A 111 -15.81 -16.61 29.05
C LEU A 111 -16.81 -17.45 28.25
N VAL A 112 -17.87 -17.94 28.91
CA VAL A 112 -18.92 -18.74 28.28
C VAL A 112 -19.63 -17.93 27.19
N GLU A 113 -20.04 -16.70 27.49
CA GLU A 113 -20.66 -15.79 26.50
C GLU A 113 -19.71 -15.50 25.32
N GLN A 114 -18.41 -15.29 25.61
CA GLN A 114 -17.40 -15.09 24.58
C GLN A 114 -17.23 -16.34 23.70
N MET A 115 -17.16 -17.54 24.27
CA MET A 115 -17.04 -18.79 23.51
C MET A 115 -18.29 -19.06 22.67
N GLN A 116 -19.48 -18.82 23.22
CA GLN A 116 -20.74 -18.92 22.45
C GLN A 116 -20.71 -17.99 21.24
N SER A 117 -20.28 -16.74 21.41
CA SER A 117 -20.18 -15.76 20.33
C SER A 117 -19.15 -16.16 19.28
N ILE A 118 -17.93 -16.52 19.70
CA ILE A 118 -16.84 -16.91 18.78
C ILE A 118 -17.25 -18.13 17.95
N LEU A 119 -17.67 -19.22 18.60
CA LEU A 119 -18.01 -20.47 17.90
C LEU A 119 -19.22 -20.32 16.99
N LYS A 120 -20.21 -19.50 17.37
CA LYS A 120 -21.37 -19.18 16.52
C LYS A 120 -20.92 -18.42 15.27
N THR A 121 -20.09 -17.41 15.44
CA THR A 121 -19.61 -16.57 14.34
C THR A 121 -18.66 -17.33 13.41
N GLU A 122 -17.76 -18.17 13.94
CA GLU A 122 -16.93 -19.10 13.15
C GLU A 122 -17.81 -20.00 12.26
N ARG A 123 -18.85 -20.61 12.83
CA ARG A 123 -19.79 -21.48 12.08
C ARG A 123 -20.56 -20.71 11.02
N GLN A 124 -20.93 -19.46 11.28
CA GLN A 124 -21.63 -18.60 10.32
C GLN A 124 -20.72 -18.29 9.12
N PHE A 125 -19.49 -17.88 9.39
CA PHE A 125 -18.49 -17.60 8.36
C PHE A 125 -18.13 -18.82 7.53
N LEU A 126 -18.03 -19.98 8.16
CA LEU A 126 -17.77 -21.22 7.46
C LEU A 126 -18.95 -21.66 6.57
N LYS A 127 -20.19 -21.43 6.99
CA LYS A 127 -21.38 -21.63 6.15
C LYS A 127 -21.43 -20.66 4.98
N GLU A 128 -21.08 -19.39 5.20
CA GLU A 128 -20.99 -18.38 4.15
C GLU A 128 -19.92 -18.76 3.11
N TYR A 129 -18.75 -19.21 3.57
CA TYR A 129 -17.68 -19.71 2.72
C TYR A 129 -18.09 -20.95 1.90
N GLN A 130 -18.76 -21.91 2.53
CA GLN A 130 -19.26 -23.11 1.83
C GLN A 130 -20.40 -22.79 0.86
N GLY A 131 -21.28 -21.85 1.19
CA GLY A 131 -22.38 -21.39 0.33
C GLY A 131 -21.91 -20.60 -0.89
N ALA A 132 -20.81 -19.85 -0.77
CA ALA A 132 -20.17 -19.17 -1.91
C ALA A 132 -19.45 -20.15 -2.86
N ASN A 133 -18.97 -21.29 -2.34
CA ASN A 133 -18.31 -22.34 -3.13
C ASN A 133 -19.27 -23.42 -3.68
N MET A 134 -20.58 -23.36 -3.35
CA MET A 134 -21.58 -24.34 -3.81
C MET A 134 -22.79 -23.64 -4.44
N SER A 135 -22.83 -23.61 -5.78
CA SER A 135 -24.04 -23.46 -6.61
C SER A 135 -23.74 -23.93 -8.06
N PRO A 136 -24.67 -24.62 -8.75
CA PRO A 136 -25.11 -25.99 -8.51
C PRO A 136 -24.64 -26.97 -9.63
N GLN A 137 -24.54 -28.26 -9.29
CA GLN A 137 -24.33 -29.35 -10.26
C GLN A 137 -25.51 -29.48 -11.25
N PRO A 138 -25.26 -29.97 -12.48
CA PRO A 138 -26.28 -30.26 -13.49
C PRO A 138 -27.01 -31.57 -13.16
N SER A 139 -28.29 -31.65 -13.50
CA SER A 139 -29.02 -32.91 -13.63
C SER A 139 -30.03 -32.81 -14.79
N PRO A 140 -30.41 -33.95 -15.39
CA PRO A 140 -30.41 -34.07 -16.85
C PRO A 140 -31.76 -33.80 -17.52
N ALA A 141 -31.65 -33.35 -18.78
CA ALA A 141 -32.56 -33.50 -19.90
C ALA A 141 -34.08 -33.64 -19.63
N ALA A 142 -34.82 -32.59 -19.97
CA ALA A 142 -36.12 -32.74 -20.62
C ALA A 142 -36.36 -31.58 -21.60
N SER A 143 -36.69 -31.96 -22.82
CA SER A 143 -37.08 -31.17 -23.98
C SER A 143 -38.23 -30.19 -23.72
N HIS A 144 -38.21 -29.00 -24.34
CA HIS A 144 -39.18 -28.59 -25.37
C HIS A 144 -38.94 -27.15 -25.88
N HIS A 145 -39.18 -26.99 -27.18
CA HIS A 145 -39.13 -25.79 -28.02
C HIS A 145 -39.74 -24.50 -27.44
N SER A 146 -39.13 -23.35 -27.74
CA SER A 146 -39.62 -22.42 -28.79
C SER A 146 -38.92 -21.06 -28.79
N THR A 147 -38.54 -20.67 -30.02
CA THR A 147 -38.33 -19.34 -30.62
C THR A 147 -38.65 -18.07 -29.79
N ASN A 148 -37.68 -17.16 -29.66
CA ASN A 148 -37.72 -15.81 -30.28
C ASN A 148 -36.47 -14.97 -29.94
N SER A 149 -36.02 -14.19 -30.92
CA SER A 149 -34.88 -13.26 -30.93
C SER A 149 -34.96 -12.16 -29.86
N PRO A 150 -33.81 -11.56 -29.43
CA PRO A 150 -33.81 -10.29 -28.73
C PRO A 150 -33.33 -9.11 -29.61
N ASP A 151 -34.12 -8.05 -29.53
CA ASP A 151 -33.93 -6.69 -30.06
C ASP A 151 -32.82 -5.95 -29.26
N PRO A 152 -31.96 -5.10 -29.88
CA PRO A 152 -30.84 -4.48 -29.20
C PRO A 152 -31.22 -3.10 -28.64
N SER A 153 -31.70 -3.04 -27.39
CA SER A 153 -31.72 -1.79 -26.63
C SER A 153 -31.93 -2.03 -25.13
N LYS A 154 -30.84 -2.04 -24.37
CA LYS A 154 -30.75 -1.67 -22.94
C LYS A 154 -29.31 -1.84 -22.45
N LEU A 155 -28.49 -0.81 -22.70
CA LEU A 155 -27.25 -0.55 -21.97
C LEU A 155 -27.61 0.36 -20.80
N VAL A 156 -27.71 -0.19 -19.59
CA VAL A 156 -27.73 0.58 -18.33
C VAL A 156 -26.94 -0.20 -17.28
N HIS A 157 -25.76 0.33 -17.00
CA HIS A 157 -25.03 0.38 -15.72
C HIS A 157 -25.22 -0.75 -14.69
N SER A 158 -24.21 -1.62 -14.63
CA SER A 158 -23.84 -2.37 -13.42
C SER A 158 -22.79 -1.57 -12.63
N PRO A 159 -22.84 -1.52 -11.28
CA PRO A 159 -21.87 -0.80 -10.46
C PRO A 159 -20.55 -1.60 -10.31
N PRO A 160 -19.37 -0.96 -10.43
CA PRO A 160 -18.10 -1.63 -10.17
C PRO A 160 -17.82 -1.62 -8.66
N GLY A 161 -17.87 -2.78 -8.02
CA GLY A 161 -17.72 -2.92 -6.58
C GLY A 161 -17.31 -4.32 -6.15
N SER A 162 -16.25 -4.87 -6.77
CA SER A 162 -15.61 -6.10 -6.33
C SER A 162 -14.10 -6.05 -6.63
N GLN A 163 -13.35 -5.35 -5.79
CA GLN A 163 -11.89 -5.48 -5.72
C GLN A 163 -11.56 -6.57 -4.69
N LEU A 164 -11.55 -7.82 -5.15
CA LEU A 164 -10.94 -8.96 -4.46
C LEU A 164 -9.71 -9.37 -5.27
N SER A 165 -8.59 -8.70 -5.04
CA SER A 165 -7.30 -9.06 -5.66
C SER A 165 -6.09 -8.95 -4.72
N GLY A 166 -6.24 -8.53 -3.46
CA GLY A 166 -5.08 -8.17 -2.61
C GLY A 166 -4.05 -9.27 -2.34
N SER A 167 -4.47 -10.50 -2.01
CA SER A 167 -3.49 -11.55 -1.64
C SER A 167 -2.74 -12.13 -2.84
N ASN A 168 -3.45 -12.38 -3.95
CA ASN A 168 -2.82 -12.90 -5.17
C ASN A 168 -2.07 -11.79 -5.94
N SER A 169 -2.50 -10.53 -5.83
CA SER A 169 -1.81 -9.37 -6.43
C SER A 169 -0.47 -9.12 -5.74
N HIS A 170 -0.42 -9.09 -4.41
CA HIS A 170 0.84 -8.84 -3.70
C HIS A 170 1.89 -9.94 -3.95
N GLU A 171 1.45 -11.21 -3.99
CA GLU A 171 2.35 -12.32 -4.32
C GLU A 171 2.81 -12.23 -5.77
N ALA A 172 1.91 -11.95 -6.72
CA ALA A 172 2.26 -11.75 -8.13
C ALA A 172 3.25 -10.59 -8.32
N ILE A 173 3.05 -9.46 -7.62
CA ILE A 173 3.99 -8.33 -7.63
C ILE A 173 5.36 -8.77 -7.10
N GLY A 174 5.39 -9.48 -5.97
CA GLY A 174 6.62 -10.04 -5.41
C GLY A 174 7.36 -10.96 -6.39
N GLN A 175 6.64 -11.85 -7.07
CA GLN A 175 7.18 -12.75 -8.09
C GLN A 175 7.71 -11.99 -9.31
N SER A 176 6.98 -10.96 -9.78
CA SER A 176 7.42 -10.09 -10.87
C SER A 176 8.69 -9.31 -10.53
N ILE A 177 8.77 -8.74 -9.32
CA ILE A 177 9.99 -8.06 -8.84
C ILE A 177 11.15 -9.06 -8.79
N GLN A 178 10.93 -10.27 -8.26
CA GLN A 178 11.95 -11.30 -8.19
C GLN A 178 12.44 -11.75 -9.58
N LYS A 179 11.52 -11.89 -10.56
CA LYS A 179 11.87 -12.16 -11.96
C LYS A 179 12.79 -11.07 -12.51
N ILE A 180 12.46 -9.80 -12.29
CA ILE A 180 13.28 -8.67 -12.75
C ILE A 180 14.64 -8.63 -12.05
N CYS A 181 14.72 -9.01 -10.76
CA CYS A 181 15.99 -9.17 -10.04
C CYS A 181 16.90 -10.19 -10.74
N VAL A 182 16.36 -11.35 -11.13
CA VAL A 182 17.09 -12.39 -11.85
C VAL A 182 17.53 -11.89 -13.22
N MET A 183 16.62 -11.30 -14.00
CA MET A 183 16.95 -10.74 -15.32
C MET A 183 18.04 -9.66 -15.24
N THR A 184 18.01 -8.81 -14.22
CA THR A 184 19.05 -7.78 -13.99
C THR A 184 20.41 -8.43 -13.72
N HIS A 185 20.44 -9.47 -12.89
CA HIS A 185 21.67 -10.20 -12.59
C HIS A 185 22.24 -10.93 -13.82
N GLU A 186 21.38 -11.57 -14.61
CA GLU A 186 21.78 -12.24 -15.86
C GLU A 186 22.34 -11.23 -16.88
N ALA A 187 21.68 -10.09 -17.06
CA ALA A 187 22.16 -9.01 -17.93
C ALA A 187 23.54 -8.52 -17.49
N GLU A 188 23.74 -8.23 -16.20
CA GLU A 188 25.06 -7.85 -15.64
C GLU A 188 26.12 -8.93 -15.90
N GLY A 189 25.77 -10.21 -15.83
CA GLY A 189 26.65 -11.32 -16.16
C GLY A 189 27.08 -11.32 -17.62
N LEU A 190 26.14 -11.12 -18.55
CA LEU A 190 26.44 -11.00 -19.98
C LEU A 190 27.33 -9.80 -20.27
N LEU A 191 27.10 -8.66 -19.59
CA LEU A 191 27.92 -7.46 -19.76
C LEU A 191 29.37 -7.68 -19.31
N LYS A 192 29.57 -8.35 -18.17
CA LYS A 192 30.91 -8.75 -17.71
C LYS A 192 31.59 -9.70 -18.71
N SER A 193 30.85 -10.67 -19.25
CA SER A 193 31.39 -11.58 -20.28
C SER A 193 31.83 -10.80 -21.53
N LEU A 194 30.99 -9.85 -21.99
CA LEU A 194 31.31 -8.97 -23.11
C LEU A 194 32.57 -8.12 -22.85
N GLU A 195 32.73 -7.59 -21.64
CA GLU A 195 33.93 -6.83 -21.24
C GLU A 195 35.19 -7.68 -21.38
N HIS A 196 35.22 -8.89 -20.82
CA HIS A 196 36.36 -9.80 -20.93
C HIS A 196 36.67 -10.18 -22.38
N GLN A 197 35.64 -10.45 -23.18
CA GLN A 197 35.81 -10.75 -24.61
C GLN A 197 36.37 -9.56 -25.38
N GLN A 198 35.93 -8.33 -25.09
CA GLN A 198 36.48 -7.13 -25.71
C GLN A 198 37.94 -6.90 -25.33
N GLU A 199 38.31 -7.09 -24.06
CA GLU A 199 39.70 -7.00 -23.61
C GLU A 199 40.58 -8.02 -24.32
N TYR A 200 40.12 -9.27 -24.40
CA TYR A 200 40.80 -10.33 -25.13
C TYR A 200 40.96 -9.98 -26.62
N PHE A 201 39.89 -9.52 -27.26
CA PHE A 201 39.90 -9.10 -28.66
C PHE A 201 40.90 -7.96 -28.94
N ILE A 202 40.98 -6.97 -28.06
CA ILE A 202 41.95 -5.86 -28.16
C ILE A 202 43.40 -6.39 -28.10
N ILE A 203 43.67 -7.37 -27.24
CA ILE A 203 45.00 -8.01 -27.17
C ILE A 203 45.33 -8.72 -28.49
N HIS A 204 44.37 -9.46 -29.06
CA HIS A 204 44.54 -10.17 -30.33
C HIS A 204 44.73 -9.26 -31.53
N ILE A 205 44.04 -8.11 -31.57
CA ILE A 205 44.31 -7.06 -32.57
C ILE A 205 45.76 -6.57 -32.48
N ASN A 206 46.25 -6.31 -31.26
CA ASN A 206 47.62 -5.87 -31.07
C ASN A 206 48.65 -6.94 -31.46
N GLU A 207 48.36 -8.23 -31.24
CA GLU A 207 49.20 -9.32 -31.74
C GLU A 207 49.20 -9.38 -33.28
N SER A 208 48.02 -9.24 -33.91
CA SER A 208 47.90 -9.19 -35.37
C SER A 208 48.72 -8.04 -35.97
N HIS A 209 48.64 -6.83 -35.41
CA HIS A 209 49.45 -5.70 -35.86
C HIS A 209 50.97 -5.97 -35.70
N LYS A 210 51.40 -6.62 -34.62
CA LYS A 210 52.81 -7.02 -34.43
C LYS A 210 53.25 -8.03 -35.49
N LEU A 211 52.44 -9.06 -35.76
CA LEU A 211 52.71 -10.05 -36.79
C LEU A 211 52.79 -9.40 -38.18
N GLN A 212 51.88 -8.48 -38.48
CA GLN A 212 51.88 -7.75 -39.75
C GLN A 212 53.15 -6.91 -39.92
N ALA A 213 53.58 -6.17 -38.88
CA ALA A 213 54.85 -5.44 -38.90
C ALA A 213 56.06 -6.36 -39.10
N MET A 214 56.10 -7.53 -38.46
CA MET A 214 57.15 -8.53 -38.64
C MET A 214 57.19 -9.08 -40.08
N VAL A 215 56.02 -9.34 -40.69
CA VAL A 215 55.91 -9.77 -42.08
C VAL A 215 56.42 -8.69 -43.03
N THR A 216 56.07 -7.42 -42.83
CA THR A 216 56.54 -6.29 -43.65
C THR A 216 58.06 -6.12 -43.56
N HIS A 217 58.62 -6.17 -42.34
CA HIS A 217 60.07 -6.05 -42.13
C HIS A 217 60.86 -7.17 -42.81
N HIS A 218 60.48 -8.44 -42.62
CA HIS A 218 61.18 -9.58 -43.23
C HIS A 218 60.94 -9.71 -44.74
N SER A 219 59.89 -9.07 -45.28
CA SER A 219 59.67 -8.98 -46.73
C SER A 219 60.62 -7.97 -47.40
N GLN A 220 61.09 -6.95 -46.67
CA GLN A 220 62.04 -5.94 -47.17
C GLN A 220 63.51 -6.38 -46.99
N HIS A 221 63.80 -7.19 -45.97
CA HIS A 221 65.13 -7.75 -45.70
C HIS A 221 65.08 -9.30 -45.68
N PRO A 222 65.18 -9.97 -46.83
CA PRO A 222 64.97 -11.42 -46.92
C PRO A 222 66.16 -12.20 -46.35
N VAL A 223 66.01 -12.74 -45.14
CA VAL A 223 67.00 -13.62 -44.50
C VAL A 223 66.63 -15.11 -44.69
N ASN A 224 65.33 -15.46 -44.76
CA ASN A 224 64.85 -16.82 -45.03
C ASN A 224 63.37 -16.85 -45.54
N PRO A 225 63.08 -17.38 -46.74
CA PRO A 225 61.71 -17.43 -47.29
C PRO A 225 60.74 -18.34 -46.50
N GLN A 226 61.24 -19.38 -45.82
CA GLN A 226 60.38 -20.27 -45.01
C GLN A 226 59.82 -19.55 -43.78
N VAL A 227 60.61 -18.66 -43.17
CA VAL A 227 60.20 -17.88 -41.99
C VAL A 227 59.11 -16.87 -42.35
N VAL A 228 59.25 -16.19 -43.51
CA VAL A 228 58.23 -15.25 -44.01
C VAL A 228 56.91 -15.98 -44.30
N GLN A 229 56.98 -17.18 -44.89
CA GLN A 229 55.78 -17.98 -45.16
C GLN A 229 55.08 -18.45 -43.88
N ALA A 230 55.84 -18.91 -42.87
CA ALA A 230 55.28 -19.30 -41.58
C ALA A 230 54.59 -18.13 -40.86
N LEU A 231 55.20 -16.93 -40.89
CA LEU A 231 54.59 -15.73 -40.31
C LEU A 231 53.31 -15.31 -41.04
N ARG A 232 53.25 -15.46 -42.37
CA ARG A 232 52.02 -15.19 -43.15
C ARG A 232 50.89 -16.14 -42.81
N LEU A 233 51.19 -17.43 -42.67
CA LEU A 233 50.19 -18.42 -42.24
C LEU A 233 49.65 -18.09 -40.84
N LYS A 234 50.54 -17.77 -39.90
CA LYS A 234 50.13 -17.38 -38.54
C LYS A 234 49.27 -16.11 -38.54
N LEU A 235 49.64 -15.10 -39.34
CA LEU A 235 48.83 -13.88 -39.50
C LEU A 235 47.44 -14.20 -40.06
N GLN A 236 47.34 -15.04 -41.09
CA GLN A 236 46.06 -15.43 -41.69
C GLN A 236 45.16 -16.19 -40.70
N GLU A 237 45.73 -17.08 -39.88
CA GLU A 237 45.00 -17.78 -38.80
C GLU A 237 44.48 -16.80 -37.74
N THR A 238 45.31 -15.84 -37.32
CA THR A 238 44.91 -14.79 -36.37
C THR A 238 43.82 -13.88 -36.94
N GLU A 239 43.92 -13.47 -38.21
CA GLU A 239 42.89 -12.65 -38.88
C GLU A 239 41.54 -13.38 -38.99
N LEU A 240 41.55 -14.68 -39.31
CA LEU A 240 40.33 -15.49 -39.37
C LEU A 240 39.69 -15.62 -37.98
N ALA A 241 40.50 -15.87 -36.94
CA ALA A 241 40.03 -15.91 -35.56
C ALA A 241 39.44 -14.56 -35.11
N LEU A 242 40.09 -13.45 -35.47
CA LEU A 242 39.62 -12.09 -35.19
C LEU A 242 38.26 -11.81 -35.86
N ASN A 243 38.06 -12.19 -37.13
CA ASN A 243 36.78 -12.01 -37.81
C ASN A 243 35.64 -12.76 -37.13
N LYS A 244 35.89 -14.01 -36.70
CA LYS A 244 34.91 -14.79 -35.93
C LYS A 244 34.58 -14.14 -34.59
N GLU A 245 35.59 -13.55 -33.92
CA GLU A 245 35.38 -12.87 -32.65
C GLU A 245 34.60 -11.55 -32.83
N VAL A 246 34.78 -10.83 -33.94
CA VAL A 246 33.95 -9.66 -34.29
C VAL A 246 32.48 -10.04 -34.38
N GLU A 247 32.16 -11.11 -35.11
CA GLU A 247 30.78 -11.60 -35.25
C GLU A 247 30.19 -12.01 -33.89
N ASN A 248 30.97 -12.68 -33.05
CA ASN A 248 30.56 -13.07 -31.70
C ASN A 248 30.29 -11.84 -30.81
N LEU A 249 31.19 -10.86 -30.79
CA LEU A 249 31.03 -9.61 -30.05
C LEU A 249 29.80 -8.81 -30.52
N GLN A 250 29.55 -8.77 -31.84
CA GLN A 250 28.37 -8.13 -32.40
C GLN A 250 27.09 -8.85 -31.95
N GLN A 251 27.05 -10.18 -32.02
CA GLN A 251 25.92 -10.98 -31.59
C GLN A 251 25.64 -10.79 -30.09
N ASN A 252 26.68 -10.79 -29.25
CA ASN A 252 26.55 -10.56 -27.80
C ASN A 252 25.99 -9.16 -27.51
N ARG A 253 26.43 -8.12 -28.24
CA ARG A 253 25.87 -6.76 -28.12
C ARG A 253 24.39 -6.71 -28.49
N ILE A 254 23.96 -7.43 -29.52
CA ILE A 254 22.55 -7.51 -29.93
C ILE A 254 21.74 -8.21 -28.84
N THR A 255 22.20 -9.37 -28.37
CA THR A 255 21.52 -10.14 -27.31
C THR A 255 21.37 -9.34 -26.03
N ILE A 256 22.43 -8.65 -25.58
CA ILE A 256 22.39 -7.77 -24.41
C ILE A 256 21.35 -6.66 -24.60
N THR A 257 21.33 -6.02 -25.77
CA THR A 257 20.39 -4.92 -26.06
C THR A 257 18.93 -5.41 -26.02
N GLN A 258 18.65 -6.57 -26.62
CA GLN A 258 17.31 -7.16 -26.63
C GLN A 258 16.83 -7.56 -25.23
N GLN A 259 17.69 -8.22 -24.45
CA GLN A 259 17.36 -8.58 -23.07
C GLN A 259 17.14 -7.35 -22.20
N PHE A 260 17.99 -6.32 -22.36
CA PHE A 260 17.86 -5.09 -21.61
C PHE A 260 16.58 -4.32 -21.95
N HIS A 261 16.16 -4.30 -23.22
CA HIS A 261 14.89 -3.69 -23.64
C HIS A 261 13.70 -4.37 -22.95
N MET A 262 13.64 -5.71 -22.94
CA MET A 262 12.59 -6.47 -22.25
C MET A 262 12.61 -6.23 -20.74
N LEU A 263 13.81 -6.22 -20.14
CA LEU A 263 13.99 -5.92 -18.72
C LEU A 263 13.45 -4.54 -18.35
N LEU A 264 13.78 -3.51 -19.15
CA LEU A 264 13.36 -2.14 -18.87
C LEU A 264 11.85 -1.97 -19.03
N ALA A 265 11.23 -2.66 -20.00
CA ALA A 265 9.79 -2.70 -20.16
C ALA A 265 9.09 -3.35 -18.95
N ASP A 266 9.56 -4.53 -18.51
CA ASP A 266 9.05 -5.22 -17.32
C ASP A 266 9.22 -4.36 -16.05
N LEU A 267 10.39 -3.70 -15.90
CA LEU A 267 10.68 -2.79 -14.80
C LEU A 267 9.76 -1.56 -14.78
N SER A 268 9.53 -0.95 -15.94
CA SER A 268 8.59 0.17 -16.08
C SER A 268 7.17 -0.23 -15.69
N ASN A 269 6.69 -1.38 -16.19
CA ASN A 269 5.35 -1.90 -15.91
C ASN A 269 5.14 -2.15 -14.41
N ILE A 270 6.09 -2.80 -13.73
CA ILE A 270 5.95 -3.09 -12.30
C ILE A 270 6.01 -1.83 -11.44
N ILE A 271 6.84 -0.84 -11.81
CA ILE A 271 6.89 0.46 -11.12
C ILE A 271 5.54 1.16 -11.25
N HIS A 272 4.96 1.20 -12.46
CA HIS A 272 3.65 1.80 -12.67
C HIS A 272 2.54 1.07 -11.91
N LEU A 273 2.55 -0.26 -11.86
CA LEU A 273 1.60 -1.06 -11.09
C LEU A 273 1.68 -0.72 -9.59
N VAL A 274 2.89 -0.77 -9.01
CA VAL A 274 3.10 -0.49 -7.58
C VAL A 274 2.72 0.96 -7.22
N VAL A 275 3.05 1.93 -8.08
CA VAL A 275 2.80 3.36 -7.81
C VAL A 275 1.35 3.75 -8.06
N ASN A 276 0.76 3.34 -9.19
CA ASN A 276 -0.55 3.82 -9.60
C ASN A 276 -1.71 2.99 -9.01
N ASP A 277 -1.46 1.74 -8.62
CA ASP A 277 -2.51 0.87 -8.09
C ASP A 277 -2.32 0.63 -6.59
N GLU A 278 -1.18 0.05 -6.17
CA GLU A 278 -1.00 -0.34 -4.76
C GLU A 278 -0.80 0.86 -3.82
N LEU A 279 0.07 1.82 -4.19
CA LEU A 279 0.25 3.03 -3.40
C LEU A 279 -1.02 3.90 -3.38
N VAL A 280 -1.74 4.00 -4.51
CA VAL A 280 -3.02 4.72 -4.56
C VAL A 280 -4.07 4.00 -3.70
N GLY A 281 -4.11 2.67 -3.72
CA GLY A 281 -4.93 1.84 -2.85
C GLY A 281 -4.64 2.10 -1.37
N TRP A 282 -3.37 2.14 -0.98
CA TRP A 282 -2.97 2.49 0.39
C TRP A 282 -3.40 3.92 0.78
N LYS A 283 -3.18 4.92 -0.09
CA LYS A 283 -3.66 6.30 0.14
C LYS A 283 -5.17 6.36 0.28
N ARG A 284 -5.90 5.53 -0.47
CA ARG A 284 -7.36 5.42 -0.39
C ARG A 284 -7.80 4.84 0.96
N ILE A 285 -7.16 3.78 1.44
CA ILE A 285 -7.44 3.22 2.77
C ILE A 285 -7.20 4.27 3.85
N GLN A 286 -6.10 5.02 3.75
CA GLN A 286 -5.79 6.12 4.66
C GLN A 286 -6.87 7.23 4.61
N ASN A 287 -7.35 7.58 3.42
CA ASN A 287 -8.43 8.53 3.24
C ASN A 287 -9.76 8.01 3.83
N GLN A 288 -10.10 6.73 3.67
CA GLN A 288 -11.40 6.18 4.10
C GLN A 288 -11.50 5.81 5.59
N ALA A 289 -10.43 6.00 6.37
CA ALA A 289 -10.36 5.68 7.80
C ALA A 289 -11.18 6.65 8.70
N LEU A 290 -12.52 6.68 8.56
CA LEU A 290 -13.43 7.55 9.33
C LEU A 290 -13.28 7.34 10.85
N GLY A 291 -13.30 8.41 11.65
CA GLY A 291 -13.32 8.31 13.13
C GLY A 291 -12.02 7.86 13.80
N LEU A 292 -10.93 7.70 13.05
CA LEU A 292 -9.60 7.39 13.58
C LEU A 292 -8.71 8.64 13.52
N ASP A 293 -8.26 9.10 14.69
CA ASP A 293 -7.29 10.22 14.85
C ASP A 293 -5.85 9.81 14.52
N THR A 294 -5.58 8.51 14.52
CA THR A 294 -4.29 7.91 14.16
C THR A 294 -4.47 6.97 12.97
N SER A 295 -3.42 6.86 12.16
CA SER A 295 -3.38 6.07 10.93
C SER A 295 -4.09 4.71 11.08
N PRO A 296 -4.84 4.26 10.04
CA PRO A 296 -5.54 2.98 10.08
C PRO A 296 -4.55 1.82 10.31
N PRO A 297 -5.03 0.56 10.49
CA PRO A 297 -4.22 -0.67 10.50
C PRO A 297 -3.39 -0.94 9.22
N ALA A 298 -3.22 0.06 8.35
CA ALA A 298 -2.49 0.03 7.09
C ALA A 298 -0.96 0.15 7.25
N ASP A 299 -0.44 0.11 8.49
CA ASP A 299 0.99 0.12 8.75
C ASP A 299 1.68 -1.10 8.12
N ASP A 300 1.04 -2.28 8.15
CA ASP A 300 1.57 -3.50 7.52
C ASP A 300 1.73 -3.34 5.99
N LEU A 301 0.75 -2.71 5.32
CA LEU A 301 0.82 -2.48 3.87
C LEU A 301 1.88 -1.45 3.51
N LEU A 302 2.07 -0.41 4.33
CA LEU A 302 3.12 0.58 4.11
C LEU A 302 4.52 -0.04 4.21
N VAL A 303 4.70 -1.02 5.11
CA VAL A 303 5.96 -1.79 5.22
C VAL A 303 6.20 -2.63 3.96
N VAL A 304 5.16 -3.30 3.44
CA VAL A 304 5.26 -4.06 2.18
C VAL A 304 5.59 -3.14 1.00
N LEU A 305 4.88 -2.02 0.88
CA LEU A 305 5.17 -0.99 -0.13
C LEU A 305 6.61 -0.49 -0.01
N GLN A 306 7.09 -0.20 1.21
CA GLN A 306 8.46 0.23 1.42
C GLN A 306 9.46 -0.81 0.87
N GLY A 307 9.25 -2.10 1.16
CA GLY A 307 10.10 -3.16 0.61
C GLY A 307 10.14 -3.20 -0.92
N TRP A 308 8.99 -3.02 -1.58
CA TRP A 308 8.92 -2.93 -3.04
C TRP A 308 9.62 -1.69 -3.58
N PHE A 309 9.35 -0.51 -3.01
CA PHE A 309 9.98 0.75 -3.43
C PHE A 309 11.51 0.69 -3.27
N GLU A 310 11.99 0.13 -2.16
CA GLU A 310 13.41 -0.08 -1.89
C GLU A 310 14.08 -0.99 -2.92
N THR A 311 13.46 -2.13 -3.21
CA THR A 311 13.97 -3.10 -4.20
C THR A 311 13.96 -2.50 -5.61
N LEU A 312 12.88 -1.82 -5.99
CA LEU A 312 12.76 -1.16 -7.30
C LEU A 312 13.76 -0.01 -7.45
N ALA A 313 14.03 0.76 -6.39
CA ALA A 313 15.04 1.81 -6.40
C ALA A 313 16.45 1.23 -6.60
N GLU A 314 16.77 0.11 -5.95
CA GLU A 314 18.03 -0.60 -6.14
C GLU A 314 18.17 -1.13 -7.58
N LEU A 315 17.12 -1.75 -8.13
CA LEU A 315 17.09 -2.22 -9.51
C LEU A 315 17.28 -1.09 -10.51
N LEU A 316 16.58 0.03 -10.35
CA LEU A 316 16.76 1.21 -11.20
C LEU A 316 18.21 1.72 -11.15
N TRP A 317 18.81 1.77 -9.97
CA TRP A 317 20.19 2.21 -9.82
C TRP A 317 21.19 1.25 -10.49
N ARG A 318 21.02 -0.06 -10.30
CA ARG A 318 21.85 -1.09 -10.97
C ARG A 318 21.74 -0.99 -12.49
N ASN A 319 20.51 -0.85 -13.01
CA ASN A 319 20.28 -0.68 -14.45
C ASN A 319 20.87 0.64 -14.98
N LYS A 320 20.88 1.72 -14.20
CA LYS A 320 21.59 2.95 -14.54
C LYS A 320 23.10 2.75 -14.67
N GLN A 321 23.71 1.99 -13.74
CA GLN A 321 25.15 1.67 -13.81
C GLN A 321 25.47 0.73 -14.98
N PHE A 322 24.60 -0.26 -15.21
CA PHE A 322 24.67 -1.16 -16.35
C PHE A 322 24.72 -0.39 -17.68
N ILE A 323 23.79 0.55 -17.89
CA ILE A 323 23.75 1.39 -19.10
C ILE A 323 25.05 2.17 -19.26
N LYS A 324 25.54 2.82 -18.19
CA LYS A 324 26.82 3.56 -18.21
C LYS A 324 28.00 2.68 -18.62
N GLN A 325 28.10 1.48 -18.05
CA GLN A 325 29.17 0.54 -18.37
C GLN A 325 29.05 0.03 -19.81
N TYR A 326 27.84 -0.28 -20.28
CA TYR A 326 27.60 -0.69 -21.66
C TYR A 326 28.01 0.40 -22.67
N TYR A 327 27.63 1.65 -22.45
CA TYR A 327 28.06 2.76 -23.32
C TYR A 327 29.58 2.97 -23.29
N ARG A 328 30.23 2.78 -22.13
CA ARG A 328 31.69 2.82 -22.02
C ARG A 328 32.33 1.73 -22.91
N LEU A 329 31.89 0.48 -22.79
CA LEU A 329 32.40 -0.63 -23.62
C LEU A 329 32.16 -0.38 -25.12
N LYS A 330 30.99 0.16 -25.47
CA LYS A 330 30.68 0.55 -26.86
C LYS A 330 31.63 1.62 -27.37
N SER A 331 31.95 2.63 -26.55
CA SER A 331 32.86 3.72 -26.92
C SER A 331 34.31 3.26 -27.07
N GLN A 332 34.74 2.26 -26.31
CA GLN A 332 36.09 1.68 -26.39
C GLN A 332 36.31 0.89 -27.68
N LEU A 333 35.28 0.21 -28.19
CA LEU A 333 35.34 -0.55 -29.45
C LEU A 333 34.09 -0.30 -30.31
N PRO A 334 34.06 0.77 -31.12
CA PRO A 334 32.93 1.05 -32.01
C PRO A 334 32.85 -0.01 -33.12
N MET A 335 31.69 -0.65 -33.23
CA MET A 335 31.39 -1.65 -34.26
C MET A 335 30.25 -1.10 -35.14
N ASN A 336 30.37 -1.20 -36.47
CA ASN A 336 29.32 -0.77 -37.39
C ASN A 336 28.05 -1.61 -37.19
N GLY A 337 26.86 -0.98 -37.17
CA GLY A 337 25.56 -1.68 -37.28
C GLY A 337 24.75 -1.93 -35.99
N THR A 338 25.15 -1.40 -34.84
CA THR A 338 24.34 -1.45 -33.59
C THR A 338 24.00 -0.05 -33.10
N GLU A 339 23.10 0.65 -33.80
CA GLU A 339 22.45 1.83 -33.24
C GLU A 339 21.42 1.35 -32.19
N ILE A 340 21.52 1.87 -30.97
CA ILE A 340 20.48 1.70 -29.96
C ILE A 340 19.49 2.84 -30.24
N PRO A 341 18.26 2.55 -30.68
CA PRO A 341 17.32 3.61 -31.07
C PRO A 341 16.75 4.39 -29.86
N GLU A 342 16.78 3.79 -28.67
CA GLU A 342 16.16 4.35 -27.46
C GLU A 342 17.17 4.99 -26.51
N ASP A 343 16.81 6.17 -25.99
CA ASP A 343 17.52 6.81 -24.89
C ASP A 343 17.18 6.12 -23.57
N TYR A 344 17.73 4.92 -23.38
CA TYR A 344 17.55 4.13 -22.16
C TYR A 344 17.98 4.87 -20.90
N ASN A 345 18.98 5.76 -21.00
CA ASN A 345 19.38 6.61 -19.89
C ASN A 345 18.24 7.52 -19.48
N GLN A 346 17.63 8.23 -20.43
CA GLN A 346 16.50 9.12 -20.15
C GLN A 346 15.30 8.35 -19.59
N THR A 347 15.00 7.17 -20.11
CA THR A 347 13.91 6.33 -19.59
C THR A 347 14.15 5.91 -18.13
N VAL A 348 15.35 5.42 -17.79
CA VAL A 348 15.70 5.06 -16.41
C VAL A 348 15.70 6.28 -15.50
N ASP A 349 16.21 7.43 -15.96
CA ASP A 349 16.21 8.67 -15.18
C ASP A 349 14.78 9.15 -14.89
N ASN A 350 13.88 9.08 -15.88
CA ASN A 350 12.46 9.38 -15.69
C ASN A 350 11.81 8.45 -14.67
N LEU A 351 12.11 7.14 -14.72
CA LEU A 351 11.60 6.16 -13.76
C LEU A 351 12.14 6.40 -12.34
N ILE A 352 13.42 6.79 -12.18
CA ILE A 352 13.99 7.16 -10.89
C ILE A 352 13.27 8.38 -10.31
N VAL A 353 13.07 9.43 -11.12
CA VAL A 353 12.34 10.63 -10.69
C VAL A 353 10.90 10.29 -10.30
N PHE A 354 10.23 9.46 -11.10
CA PHE A 354 8.85 9.03 -10.85
C PHE A 354 8.73 8.23 -9.54
N LEU A 355 9.61 7.24 -9.32
CA LEU A 355 9.62 6.44 -8.10
C LEU A 355 9.95 7.30 -6.87
N LEU A 356 10.99 8.15 -6.96
CA LEU A 356 11.42 9.01 -5.87
C LEU A 356 10.32 9.99 -5.45
N ARG A 357 9.66 10.66 -6.42
CA ARG A 357 8.53 11.58 -6.16
C ARG A 357 7.37 10.88 -5.45
N ASN A 358 7.02 9.67 -5.88
CA ASN A 358 5.91 8.92 -5.31
C ASN A 358 6.23 8.21 -3.98
N SER A 359 7.52 8.03 -3.68
CA SER A 359 7.98 7.43 -2.41
C SER A 359 7.83 8.36 -1.19
N PHE A 360 7.57 9.66 -1.42
CA PHE A 360 7.40 10.66 -0.38
C PHE A 360 5.93 10.80 0.02
N VAL A 361 5.56 10.25 1.17
CA VAL A 361 4.17 10.07 1.59
C VAL A 361 3.91 10.63 2.98
N VAL A 362 2.66 11.05 3.23
CA VAL A 362 2.20 11.43 4.58
C VAL A 362 1.79 10.16 5.31
N GLU A 363 2.61 9.69 6.24
CA GLU A 363 2.37 8.50 7.04
C GLU A 363 1.33 8.75 8.14
N LYS A 364 1.54 9.83 8.92
CA LYS A 364 0.61 10.28 9.94
C LYS A 364 0.00 11.61 9.50
N GLN A 365 -1.29 11.58 9.15
CA GLN A 365 -2.02 12.76 8.71
C GLN A 365 -2.15 13.79 9.84
N PRO A 366 -2.21 15.10 9.54
CA PRO A 366 -2.62 16.09 10.52
C PRO A 366 -4.10 15.88 10.89
N PRO A 367 -4.55 16.39 12.05
CA PRO A 367 -5.96 16.48 12.36
C PRO A 367 -6.70 17.21 11.23
N GLN A 368 -7.84 16.68 10.79
CA GLN A 368 -8.60 17.29 9.68
C GLN A 368 -9.21 18.63 10.08
N VAL A 369 -9.35 18.93 11.36
CA VAL A 369 -9.77 20.24 11.85
C VAL A 369 -8.66 20.85 12.70
N LEU A 370 -8.13 21.98 12.23
CA LEU A 370 -7.03 22.70 12.85
C LEU A 370 -7.54 23.99 13.47
N LYS A 371 -7.30 24.20 14.76
CA LYS A 371 -7.54 25.50 15.41
C LYS A 371 -6.28 26.36 15.32
N THR A 372 -6.44 27.63 14.96
CA THR A 372 -5.33 28.59 14.94
C THR A 372 -4.66 28.70 16.31
N ASN A 373 -3.33 28.81 16.33
CA ASN A 373 -2.49 28.83 17.53
C ASN A 373 -2.58 27.56 18.40
N THR A 374 -3.17 26.48 17.90
CA THR A 374 -3.11 25.15 18.52
C THR A 374 -2.02 24.31 17.87
N ARG A 375 -1.31 23.54 18.68
CA ARG A 375 -0.26 22.63 18.23
C ARG A 375 -0.87 21.37 17.65
N PHE A 376 -0.30 20.86 16.56
CA PHE A 376 -0.68 19.59 15.95
C PHE A 376 0.55 18.87 15.40
N SER A 377 0.37 17.57 15.13
CA SER A 377 1.41 16.70 14.60
C SER A 377 1.10 16.20 13.20
N CYS A 378 2.14 15.89 12.43
CA CYS A 378 2.07 15.26 11.10
C CYS A 378 3.40 14.53 10.86
N THR A 379 3.38 13.35 10.23
CA THR A 379 4.60 12.61 9.89
C THR A 379 4.65 12.32 8.40
N VAL A 380 5.78 12.62 7.77
CA VAL A 380 6.08 12.17 6.40
C VAL A 380 7.18 11.14 6.40
N ARG A 381 7.11 10.20 5.45
CA ARG A 381 8.10 9.14 5.23
C ARG A 381 8.64 9.23 3.81
N LEU A 382 9.92 8.92 3.64
CA LEU A 382 10.54 8.67 2.34
C LEU A 382 10.88 7.19 2.23
N MET A 383 10.11 6.44 1.45
CA MET A 383 10.22 4.97 1.40
C MET A 383 11.53 4.46 0.78
N VAL A 384 12.18 5.24 -0.07
CA VAL A 384 13.47 4.85 -0.70
C VAL A 384 14.71 5.31 0.08
N GLY A 385 14.51 5.98 1.22
CA GLY A 385 15.56 6.70 1.96
C GLY A 385 16.66 5.81 2.54
N GLY A 386 16.31 4.58 2.96
CA GLY A 386 17.25 3.59 3.47
C GLY A 386 18.23 3.13 2.38
N LYS A 387 17.71 2.54 1.30
CA LYS A 387 18.52 1.94 0.22
C LYS A 387 19.32 2.92 -0.62
N LEU A 388 18.80 4.12 -0.87
CA LEU A 388 19.51 5.13 -1.64
C LEU A 388 20.54 5.90 -0.81
N ASN A 389 20.79 5.51 0.44
CA ASN A 389 21.72 6.17 1.36
C ASN A 389 21.44 7.67 1.56
N ILE A 390 20.20 8.11 1.33
CA ILE A 390 19.76 9.51 1.51
C ILE A 390 19.87 9.91 2.99
N HIS A 391 19.71 8.94 3.89
CA HIS A 391 19.88 9.15 5.33
C HIS A 391 21.29 9.61 5.74
N MET A 392 22.31 9.47 4.89
CA MET A 392 23.66 9.99 5.17
C MET A 392 23.74 11.51 5.14
N ASN A 393 22.85 12.17 4.41
CA ASN A 393 22.66 13.62 4.43
C ASN A 393 21.16 13.92 4.47
N PRO A 394 20.51 13.76 5.63
CA PRO A 394 19.07 13.77 5.72
C PRO A 394 18.51 15.15 5.32
N PRO A 395 17.55 15.20 4.37
CA PRO A 395 17.07 16.47 3.84
C PRO A 395 16.12 17.18 4.81
N GLU A 396 16.02 18.51 4.69
CA GLU A 396 15.03 19.31 5.42
C GLU A 396 13.65 19.24 4.73
N VAL A 397 12.62 18.90 5.50
CA VAL A 397 11.23 18.98 5.07
C VAL A 397 10.62 20.30 5.53
N ILE A 398 9.95 20.98 4.61
CA ILE A 398 9.21 22.23 4.87
C ILE A 398 7.72 21.96 4.65
N ALA A 399 6.92 22.21 5.68
CA ALA A 399 5.46 22.20 5.65
C ALA A 399 4.91 23.60 5.37
N THR A 400 3.91 23.70 4.50
CA THR A 400 3.24 24.95 4.13
C THR A 400 1.75 24.72 3.96
N ILE A 401 0.92 25.63 4.45
CA ILE A 401 -0.53 25.53 4.29
C ILE A 401 -0.94 26.15 2.95
N ILE A 402 -1.73 25.41 2.18
CA ILE A 402 -2.17 25.79 0.83
C ILE A 402 -3.68 25.72 0.73
N SER A 403 -4.26 26.58 -0.11
CA SER A 403 -5.70 26.58 -0.43
C SER A 403 -6.06 25.46 -1.39
N GLU A 404 -7.35 25.11 -1.45
CA GLU A 404 -7.90 24.17 -2.44
C GLU A 404 -7.47 24.50 -3.88
N LYS A 405 -7.53 25.78 -4.29
CA LYS A 405 -7.13 26.20 -5.65
C LYS A 405 -5.66 25.92 -5.93
N GLN A 406 -4.78 26.19 -4.96
CA GLN A 406 -3.35 25.94 -5.08
C GLN A 406 -3.05 24.43 -5.13
N ALA A 407 -3.76 23.65 -4.32
CA ALA A 407 -3.61 22.21 -4.30
C ALA A 407 -4.07 21.56 -5.62
N LYS A 408 -5.18 22.00 -6.21
CA LYS A 408 -5.61 21.58 -7.56
C LYS A 408 -4.57 21.93 -8.63
N GLY A 409 -3.96 23.12 -8.53
CA GLY A 409 -2.88 23.54 -9.44
C GLY A 409 -1.64 22.64 -9.38
N LEU A 410 -1.24 22.18 -8.19
CA LEU A 410 -0.10 21.26 -8.00
C LEU A 410 -0.34 19.89 -8.66
N THR A 411 -1.58 19.40 -8.65
CA THR A 411 -1.93 18.14 -9.33
C THR A 411 -1.84 18.28 -10.85
N ALA A 412 -2.23 19.44 -11.40
CA ALA A 412 -2.15 19.69 -12.84
C ALA A 412 -0.73 20.00 -13.33
N SER A 413 0.11 20.63 -12.50
CA SER A 413 1.49 20.97 -12.86
C SER A 413 2.39 20.99 -11.60
N PRO A 414 3.13 19.90 -11.34
CA PRO A 414 3.95 19.78 -10.13
C PRO A 414 5.12 20.77 -10.05
N ASP A 415 5.64 21.22 -11.21
CA ASP A 415 6.90 21.95 -11.32
C ASP A 415 6.76 23.49 -11.47
N THR A 416 5.56 24.03 -11.64
CA THR A 416 5.34 25.46 -11.95
C THR A 416 5.18 26.39 -10.74
N LEU A 417 5.21 25.87 -9.51
CA LEU A 417 4.87 26.65 -8.32
C LEU A 417 6.12 26.98 -7.48
N HIS A 418 6.55 28.25 -7.53
CA HIS A 418 7.67 28.78 -6.74
C HIS A 418 7.32 28.95 -5.25
N ALA A 419 8.27 28.65 -4.37
CA ALA A 419 8.07 28.50 -2.92
C ALA A 419 7.52 29.70 -2.14
N ASN A 420 7.58 30.92 -2.70
CA ASN A 420 7.21 32.15 -1.99
C ASN A 420 5.73 32.58 -2.16
N ASP A 421 5.01 32.09 -3.19
CA ASP A 421 3.62 32.50 -3.49
C ASP A 421 2.54 31.46 -3.11
N ILE A 422 2.95 30.33 -2.52
CA ILE A 422 2.09 29.15 -2.35
C ILE A 422 1.31 29.17 -1.03
N SER A 423 1.70 29.99 -0.05
CA SER A 423 1.10 29.88 1.28
C SER A 423 -0.19 30.68 1.40
N CYS A 424 -1.30 30.00 1.71
CA CYS A 424 -2.54 30.66 2.12
C CYS A 424 -2.50 31.08 3.59
N GLY A 425 -1.42 30.80 4.35
CA GLY A 425 -1.32 31.17 5.76
C GLY A 425 0.12 31.21 6.28
N GLN A 426 0.29 31.53 7.56
CA GLN A 426 1.59 31.48 8.24
C GLN A 426 1.59 30.27 9.19
N MET A 427 2.58 29.39 9.03
CA MET A 427 2.82 28.26 9.94
C MET A 427 4.03 28.54 10.84
N LEU A 428 4.00 27.97 12.04
CA LEU A 428 5.13 27.95 12.98
C LEU A 428 5.63 26.51 13.14
N ASN A 429 6.93 26.37 13.43
CA ASN A 429 7.61 25.07 13.59
C ASN A 429 7.42 24.15 12.37
N ASN A 430 7.43 24.75 11.17
CA ASN A 430 7.07 24.10 9.92
C ASN A 430 8.27 23.55 9.14
N LYS A 431 9.44 23.46 9.77
CA LYS A 431 10.66 22.89 9.19
C LYS A 431 11.20 21.80 10.10
N ARG A 432 11.60 20.66 9.52
CA ARG A 432 12.23 19.56 10.26
C ARG A 432 13.11 18.73 9.34
N ALA A 433 14.32 18.43 9.77
CA ALA A 433 15.18 17.45 9.09
C ALA A 433 14.59 16.04 9.21
N MET A 434 14.74 15.22 8.18
CA MET A 434 14.38 13.81 8.27
C MET A 434 15.32 13.08 9.24
N GLU A 435 14.80 12.07 9.91
CA GLU A 435 15.49 11.24 10.88
C GLU A 435 15.38 9.79 10.42
N TYR A 436 16.52 9.09 10.44
CA TYR A 436 16.59 7.68 10.09
C TYR A 436 16.60 6.83 11.35
N ASN A 437 15.69 5.86 11.43
CA ASN A 437 15.67 4.87 12.49
C ASN A 437 16.34 3.57 11.99
N PRO A 438 17.53 3.20 12.49
CA PRO A 438 18.24 2.00 12.06
C PRO A 438 17.50 0.69 12.37
N ASN A 439 16.69 0.65 13.43
CA ASN A 439 15.99 -0.57 13.83
C ASN A 439 14.83 -0.88 12.87
N SER A 440 14.14 0.16 12.42
CA SER A 440 12.98 0.02 11.54
C SER A 440 13.28 0.35 10.08
N GLN A 441 14.51 0.78 9.76
CA GLN A 441 14.95 1.23 8.43
C GLN A 441 14.06 2.32 7.83
N ILE A 442 13.44 3.15 8.67
CA ILE A 442 12.50 4.20 8.24
C ILE A 442 13.20 5.55 8.25
N LEU A 443 13.15 6.26 7.12
CA LEU A 443 13.51 7.67 7.02
C LEU A 443 12.23 8.52 7.05
N SER A 444 12.02 9.30 8.12
CA SER A 444 10.80 10.09 8.29
C SER A 444 11.07 11.45 8.94
N ALA A 445 10.17 12.42 8.76
CA ALA A 445 10.15 13.67 9.50
C ALA A 445 8.82 13.78 10.26
N THR A 446 8.89 13.70 11.59
CA THR A 446 7.70 13.79 12.46
C THR A 446 7.55 15.21 12.99
N PHE A 447 6.66 16.02 12.47
CA PHE A 447 6.35 17.31 13.06
C PHE A 447 5.49 17.10 14.31
N SER A 448 5.95 17.47 15.50
CA SER A 448 5.20 17.24 16.76
C SER A 448 4.46 18.48 17.27
N ASN A 449 4.90 19.68 16.88
CA ASN A 449 4.46 20.95 17.45
C ASN A 449 4.20 22.03 16.38
N MET A 450 3.72 21.64 15.19
CA MET A 450 3.32 22.62 14.18
C MET A 450 2.09 23.40 14.63
N SER A 451 1.97 24.65 14.18
CA SER A 451 0.75 25.43 14.41
C SER A 451 0.48 26.39 13.26
N VAL A 452 -0.79 26.66 12.98
CA VAL A 452 -1.21 27.70 12.03
C VAL A 452 -1.44 28.99 12.82
N LYS A 453 -0.67 30.03 12.51
CA LYS A 453 -0.78 31.35 13.16
C LYS A 453 -1.91 32.17 12.53
N ASN A 454 -1.82 32.38 11.22
CA ASN A 454 -2.76 33.18 10.44
C ASN A 454 -3.15 32.45 9.16
N ILE A 455 -4.35 32.71 8.64
CA ILE A 455 -4.81 32.20 7.35
C ILE A 455 -5.48 33.34 6.56
N LYS A 456 -5.08 33.47 5.30
CA LYS A 456 -5.66 34.38 4.31
C LYS A 456 -6.89 33.70 3.73
N ARG A 457 -8.03 34.39 3.78
CA ARG A 457 -9.30 33.90 3.25
C ARG A 457 -9.68 34.70 2.02
N LEU A 458 -10.26 34.03 1.03
CA LEU A 458 -10.84 34.70 -0.13
C LEU A 458 -12.17 35.33 0.30
N GLU A 459 -12.46 36.56 -0.14
CA GLU A 459 -13.78 37.15 0.08
C GLU A 459 -14.84 36.31 -0.65
N LYS A 460 -15.79 35.73 0.10
CA LYS A 460 -16.80 34.82 -0.46
C LYS A 460 -18.02 35.57 -1.00
N LYS A 461 -18.58 35.08 -2.12
CA LYS A 461 -19.92 35.42 -2.63
C LYS A 461 -20.86 34.24 -2.35
N GLY A 462 -22.00 34.44 -1.69
CA GLY A 462 -23.04 33.41 -1.50
C GLY A 462 -23.22 32.88 -0.06
N SER A 463 -23.68 31.64 0.09
CA SER A 463 -24.06 30.99 1.37
C SER A 463 -22.96 30.13 2.01
N GLU A 464 -21.74 30.15 1.48
CA GLU A 464 -20.61 29.40 2.01
C GLU A 464 -20.04 30.02 3.29
N THR A 465 -19.78 29.18 4.30
CA THR A 465 -19.20 29.60 5.57
C THR A 465 -17.69 29.40 5.58
N VAL A 466 -17.01 30.01 6.57
CA VAL A 466 -15.57 29.81 6.80
C VAL A 466 -15.23 28.35 7.08
N THR A 467 -16.17 27.59 7.65
CA THR A 467 -16.04 26.15 7.97
C THR A 467 -16.15 25.23 6.75
N ASP A 468 -16.55 25.78 5.59
CA ASP A 468 -16.57 25.04 4.32
C ASP A 468 -15.23 25.14 3.58
N GLU A 469 -14.33 26.06 3.97
CA GLU A 469 -13.04 26.25 3.30
C GLU A 469 -12.08 25.09 3.59
N LYS A 470 -11.65 24.40 2.53
CA LYS A 470 -10.68 23.32 2.59
C LYS A 470 -9.28 23.84 2.23
N CYS A 471 -8.31 23.43 3.04
CA CYS A 471 -6.89 23.63 2.83
C CYS A 471 -6.18 22.28 2.82
N ALA A 472 -4.88 22.28 2.54
CA ALA A 472 -4.00 21.14 2.77
C ALA A 472 -2.65 21.60 3.30
N ILE A 473 -1.94 20.69 3.96
CA ILE A 473 -0.54 20.87 4.32
C ILE A 473 0.30 20.28 3.20
N LEU A 474 0.98 21.14 2.44
CA LEU A 474 1.99 20.78 1.46
C LEU A 474 3.33 20.58 2.16
N LEU A 475 3.86 19.36 2.09
CA LEU A 475 5.20 19.03 2.56
C LEU A 475 6.14 18.92 1.37
N ARG A 476 7.30 19.58 1.45
CA ARG A 476 8.31 19.60 0.38
C ARG A 476 9.69 19.35 0.93
N SER A 477 10.51 18.71 0.12
CA SER A 477 11.90 18.44 0.44
C SER A 477 12.74 18.44 -0.84
N ASN A 478 14.00 18.85 -0.71
CA ASN A 478 14.98 18.77 -1.77
C ASN A 478 15.98 17.66 -1.41
N ILE A 479 16.03 16.63 -2.23
CA ILE A 479 16.83 15.43 -2.00
C ILE A 479 18.06 15.47 -2.92
N ILE A 480 19.22 15.17 -2.36
CA ILE A 480 20.45 14.94 -3.13
C ILE A 480 20.75 13.45 -3.04
N LEU A 481 20.90 12.78 -4.19
CA LEU A 481 21.35 11.39 -4.20
C LEU A 481 22.88 11.34 -4.00
N PRO A 482 23.41 10.38 -3.23
CA PRO A 482 24.85 10.22 -3.06
C PRO A 482 25.58 10.09 -4.40
N GLY A 483 26.62 10.90 -4.61
CA GLY A 483 27.37 10.94 -5.88
C GLY A 483 26.68 11.67 -7.02
N SER A 484 25.62 12.44 -6.74
CA SER A 484 24.96 13.35 -7.68
C SER A 484 24.98 14.78 -7.14
N ASP A 485 25.18 15.76 -8.01
CA ASP A 485 25.05 17.19 -7.69
C ASP A 485 23.64 17.73 -8.02
N VAL A 486 22.70 16.86 -8.40
CA VAL A 486 21.36 17.23 -8.83
C VAL A 486 20.37 17.14 -7.67
N TYR A 487 19.59 18.21 -7.47
CA TYR A 487 18.51 18.24 -6.50
C TYR A 487 17.21 17.67 -7.08
N PHE A 488 16.68 16.64 -6.43
CA PHE A 488 15.37 16.10 -6.69
C PHE A 488 14.34 16.76 -5.78
N HIS A 489 13.36 17.40 -6.39
CA HIS A 489 12.27 18.06 -5.68
C HIS A 489 11.16 17.03 -5.45
N VAL A 490 10.86 16.76 -4.18
CA VAL A 490 9.74 15.89 -3.79
C VAL A 490 8.73 16.69 -3.00
N SER A 491 7.46 16.39 -3.24
CA SER A 491 6.35 17.08 -2.57
C SER A 491 5.15 16.16 -2.43
N THR A 492 4.44 16.31 -1.31
CA THR A 492 3.19 15.59 -1.06
C THR A 492 2.23 16.48 -0.28
N ILE A 493 0.93 16.27 -0.43
CA ILE A 493 -0.10 17.03 0.28
C ILE A 493 -0.82 16.11 1.27
N SER A 494 -1.18 16.66 2.43
CA SER A 494 -2.05 15.99 3.39
C SER A 494 -3.45 15.77 2.82
N LEU A 495 -4.24 14.96 3.52
CA LEU A 495 -5.69 15.01 3.36
C LEU A 495 -6.23 16.43 3.61
N PRO A 496 -7.44 16.75 3.11
CA PRO A 496 -8.06 18.03 3.36
C PRO A 496 -8.16 18.37 4.83
N VAL A 497 -7.87 19.64 5.15
CA VAL A 497 -7.99 20.19 6.50
C VAL A 497 -8.86 21.45 6.48
N ALA A 498 -9.67 21.64 7.50
CA ALA A 498 -10.41 22.87 7.78
C ALA A 498 -9.70 23.66 8.88
N VAL A 499 -9.55 24.97 8.71
CA VAL A 499 -8.88 25.83 9.71
C VAL A 499 -9.88 26.77 10.40
N VAL A 500 -10.07 26.56 11.70
CA VAL A 500 -10.99 27.33 12.54
C VAL A 500 -10.25 28.29 13.46
N VAL A 501 -10.90 29.40 13.81
CA VAL A 501 -10.35 30.39 14.77
C VAL A 501 -10.98 30.21 16.14
N HIS A 502 -12.27 29.88 16.19
CA HIS A 502 -13.03 29.75 17.42
C HIS A 502 -13.57 28.33 17.60
N GLY A 503 -13.70 27.87 18.86
CA GLY A 503 -14.17 26.52 19.18
C GLY A 503 -15.59 26.23 18.71
N SER A 504 -16.45 27.25 18.63
CA SER A 504 -17.83 27.13 18.13
C SER A 504 -17.92 26.71 16.65
N GLN A 505 -16.81 26.74 15.91
CA GLN A 505 -16.74 26.35 14.50
C GLN A 505 -16.34 24.89 14.32
N LEU A 506 -15.89 24.21 15.38
CA LEU A 506 -15.33 22.85 15.31
C LEU A 506 -16.33 21.87 14.71
N SER A 507 -17.53 21.75 15.29
CA SER A 507 -18.56 20.81 14.84
C SER A 507 -18.93 21.02 13.36
N SER A 508 -19.08 22.27 12.90
CA SER A 508 -19.39 22.54 11.49
C SER A 508 -18.23 22.16 10.57
N ALA A 509 -16.98 22.39 10.98
CA ALA A 509 -15.79 22.00 10.24
C ALA A 509 -15.59 20.47 10.22
N GLU A 510 -15.85 19.78 11.34
CA GLU A 510 -15.84 18.32 11.44
C GLU A 510 -16.85 17.70 10.49
N GLY A 511 -18.05 18.29 10.38
CA GLY A 511 -19.02 17.94 9.36
C GLY A 511 -18.47 18.00 7.94
N THR A 512 -17.74 19.07 7.62
CA THR A 512 -17.18 19.29 6.28
C THR A 512 -16.14 18.24 5.95
N MET A 513 -15.28 17.94 6.93
CA MET A 513 -14.23 16.94 6.78
C MET A 513 -14.80 15.52 6.74
N PHE A 514 -15.81 15.22 7.56
CA PHE A 514 -16.55 13.95 7.53
C PHE A 514 -17.15 13.71 6.15
N TRP A 515 -17.85 14.70 5.60
CA TRP A 515 -18.48 14.58 4.28
C TRP A 515 -17.44 14.38 3.17
N ASP A 516 -16.33 15.10 3.26
CA ASP A 516 -15.21 14.92 2.33
C ASP A 516 -14.61 13.54 2.39
N LYS A 517 -14.37 13.04 3.60
CA LYS A 517 -13.75 11.75 3.85
C LYS A 517 -14.66 10.57 3.48
N ALA A 518 -15.95 10.67 3.77
CA ALA A 518 -16.92 9.60 3.57
C ALA A 518 -17.33 9.44 2.11
N PHE A 519 -17.36 10.53 1.34
CA PHE A 519 -17.99 10.55 0.01
C PHE A 519 -17.07 11.01 -1.12
N SER A 520 -15.76 11.06 -0.88
CA SER A 520 -14.78 11.30 -1.95
C SER A 520 -14.75 10.16 -2.96
N ASP A 521 -14.93 10.46 -4.25
CA ASP A 521 -14.69 9.50 -5.33
C ASP A 521 -13.19 9.19 -5.50
N VAL A 522 -12.89 8.02 -6.07
CA VAL A 522 -11.50 7.52 -6.22
C VAL A 522 -10.68 8.38 -7.20
N ASN A 523 -11.29 8.86 -8.27
CA ASN A 523 -10.64 9.63 -9.34
C ASN A 523 -11.06 11.10 -9.32
N ARG A 524 -11.50 11.62 -8.16
CA ARG A 524 -11.93 13.00 -8.07
C ARG A 524 -10.76 13.96 -8.25
N GLU A 525 -11.06 15.14 -8.78
CA GLU A 525 -10.19 16.29 -8.52
C GLU A 525 -10.09 16.52 -7.00
N PRO A 526 -8.91 16.91 -6.48
CA PRO A 526 -8.74 17.18 -5.06
C PRO A 526 -9.89 18.04 -4.49
N PHE A 527 -10.37 17.70 -3.29
CA PHE A 527 -11.40 18.44 -2.53
C PHE A 527 -12.83 18.42 -3.10
N VAL A 528 -13.06 17.85 -4.29
CA VAL A 528 -14.41 17.76 -4.89
C VAL A 528 -15.24 16.69 -4.18
N VAL A 529 -16.46 17.04 -3.75
CA VAL A 529 -17.35 16.11 -3.04
C VAL A 529 -18.75 16.19 -3.64
N PRO A 530 -19.53 15.11 -3.59
CA PRO A 530 -20.91 15.15 -4.02
C PRO A 530 -21.72 16.13 -3.14
N SER A 531 -22.62 16.89 -3.77
CA SER A 531 -23.51 17.83 -3.08
C SER A 531 -24.65 17.12 -2.34
N GLN A 532 -24.92 15.86 -2.69
CA GLN A 532 -25.93 14.99 -2.09
C GLN A 532 -25.54 13.52 -2.19
N VAL A 533 -25.98 12.72 -1.23
CA VAL A 533 -25.71 11.27 -1.18
C VAL A 533 -26.95 10.48 -0.77
N PRO A 534 -27.10 9.21 -1.18
CA PRO A 534 -28.16 8.34 -0.67
C PRO A 534 -28.06 8.15 0.84
N TRP A 535 -29.19 8.09 1.55
CA TRP A 535 -29.22 7.87 3.00
C TRP A 535 -28.45 6.62 3.42
N LEU A 536 -28.65 5.49 2.74
CA LEU A 536 -27.97 4.24 3.07
C LEU A 536 -26.44 4.38 3.05
N LEU A 537 -25.90 5.23 2.17
CA LEU A 537 -24.47 5.50 2.12
C LEU A 537 -24.02 6.35 3.32
N LEU A 538 -24.80 7.39 3.67
CA LEU A 538 -24.55 8.23 4.84
C LEU A 538 -24.68 7.44 6.16
N ALA A 539 -25.69 6.59 6.30
CA ALA A 539 -25.91 5.74 7.46
C ALA A 539 -24.72 4.78 7.68
N LYS A 540 -24.20 4.16 6.61
CA LYS A 540 -22.98 3.34 6.67
C LYS A 540 -21.77 4.15 7.14
N ALA A 541 -21.59 5.36 6.62
CA ALA A 541 -20.48 6.24 7.02
C ALA A 541 -20.58 6.67 8.49
N LEU A 542 -21.78 7.04 8.96
CA LEU A 542 -22.04 7.38 10.37
C LEU A 542 -21.79 6.19 11.29
N ASN A 543 -22.24 5.00 10.91
CA ASN A 543 -21.99 3.78 11.67
C ASN A 543 -20.49 3.45 11.75
N ALA A 544 -19.76 3.56 10.62
CA ALA A 544 -18.32 3.35 10.60
C ALA A 544 -17.59 4.36 11.50
N TYR A 545 -17.97 5.65 11.43
CA TYR A 545 -17.41 6.68 12.30
C TYR A 545 -17.68 6.40 13.78
N PHE A 546 -18.92 6.06 14.14
CA PHE A 546 -19.30 5.75 15.52
C PHE A 546 -18.59 4.50 16.05
N PHE A 547 -18.53 3.44 15.24
CA PHE A 547 -17.82 2.20 15.57
C PHE A 547 -16.33 2.45 15.80
N ASN A 548 -15.68 3.21 14.92
CA ASN A 548 -14.25 3.49 15.06
C ASN A 548 -13.93 4.39 16.26
N THR A 549 -14.88 5.25 16.67
CA THR A 549 -14.69 6.16 17.81
C THR A 549 -15.00 5.47 19.15
N THR A 550 -16.02 4.60 19.20
CA THR A 550 -16.56 4.04 20.46
C THR A 550 -16.29 2.55 20.65
N GLY A 551 -15.96 1.84 19.57
CA GLY A 551 -15.86 0.37 19.54
C GLY A 551 -17.20 -0.37 19.40
N GLY A 552 -18.33 0.34 19.39
CA GLY A 552 -19.67 -0.25 19.26
C GLY A 552 -20.38 0.20 17.97
N ALA A 553 -21.13 -0.70 17.34
CA ALA A 553 -21.94 -0.35 16.16
C ALA A 553 -23.20 0.43 16.58
N LEU A 554 -23.69 1.31 15.71
CA LEU A 554 -25.00 1.95 15.87
C LEU A 554 -26.10 0.89 15.73
N PRO A 555 -26.97 0.71 16.73
CA PRO A 555 -28.13 -0.16 16.60
C PRO A 555 -29.03 0.29 15.45
N GLU A 556 -29.69 -0.66 14.77
CA GLU A 556 -30.59 -0.38 13.64
C GLU A 556 -31.69 0.62 14.02
N ALA A 557 -32.25 0.50 15.22
CA ALA A 557 -33.23 1.45 15.76
C ALA A 557 -32.69 2.90 15.85
N CYS A 558 -31.40 3.09 16.12
CA CYS A 558 -30.77 4.41 16.14
C CYS A 558 -30.60 4.97 14.72
N ILE A 559 -30.25 4.12 13.75
CA ILE A 559 -30.16 4.51 12.34
C ILE A 559 -31.54 4.94 11.83
N ASP A 560 -32.60 4.18 12.12
CA ASP A 560 -33.97 4.53 11.76
C ASP A 560 -34.45 5.81 12.44
N TYR A 561 -34.02 6.06 13.68
CA TYR A 561 -34.32 7.30 14.38
C TYR A 561 -33.65 8.50 13.71
N LEU A 562 -32.36 8.38 13.35
CA LEU A 562 -31.63 9.41 12.64
C LEU A 562 -32.26 9.71 11.27
N TRP A 563 -32.70 8.69 10.54
CA TRP A 563 -33.39 8.83 9.26
C TRP A 563 -34.62 9.74 9.37
N LYS A 564 -35.49 9.47 10.35
CA LYS A 564 -36.74 10.23 10.58
C LYS A 564 -36.52 11.68 11.00
N LYS A 565 -35.30 12.03 11.42
CA LYS A 565 -34.94 13.39 11.82
C LYS A 565 -34.57 14.26 10.62
N PHE A 566 -33.99 13.71 9.55
CA PHE A 566 -33.54 14.54 8.42
C PHE A 566 -34.71 15.28 7.74
N PRO A 567 -34.53 16.57 7.41
CA PRO A 567 -35.58 17.34 6.75
C PRO A 567 -35.87 16.81 5.34
N ASN A 568 -37.16 16.84 4.94
CA ASN A 568 -37.67 16.44 3.63
C ASN A 568 -37.50 14.96 3.26
N VAL A 569 -37.37 14.09 4.27
CA VAL A 569 -37.30 12.64 4.09
C VAL A 569 -38.72 12.04 4.12
N ASN A 570 -39.09 11.33 3.05
CA ASN A 570 -40.32 10.54 3.02
C ASN A 570 -40.10 9.22 3.77
N SER A 571 -40.84 9.01 4.85
CA SER A 571 -40.70 7.82 5.72
C SER A 571 -41.06 6.50 5.00
N GLU A 572 -41.72 6.57 3.85
CA GLU A 572 -42.14 5.42 3.04
C GLU A 572 -41.11 5.00 1.99
N ASP A 573 -40.05 5.79 1.76
CA ASP A 573 -39.13 5.63 0.62
C ASP A 573 -37.98 4.64 0.87
N ASN A 574 -38.11 3.76 1.88
CA ASN A 574 -37.20 2.64 2.18
C ASN A 574 -35.68 2.96 2.12
N GLY A 575 -35.28 4.19 2.46
CA GLY A 575 -33.88 4.64 2.46
C GLY A 575 -33.29 5.06 1.10
N ASN A 576 -34.10 5.17 0.04
CA ASN A 576 -33.65 5.62 -1.29
C ASN A 576 -33.55 7.14 -1.45
N SER A 577 -34.12 7.94 -0.53
CA SER A 577 -34.03 9.39 -0.66
C SER A 577 -32.60 9.90 -0.43
N VAL A 578 -32.28 11.00 -1.11
CA VAL A 578 -30.96 11.65 -1.06
C VAL A 578 -30.92 12.71 0.03
N ILE A 579 -29.79 12.77 0.73
CA ILE A 579 -29.48 13.79 1.73
C ILE A 579 -28.48 14.77 1.11
N THR A 580 -28.83 16.06 1.10
CA THR A 580 -27.93 17.12 0.65
C THR A 580 -26.95 17.53 1.75
N TRP A 581 -25.78 18.05 1.36
CA TRP A 581 -24.81 18.63 2.29
C TRP A 581 -25.43 19.73 3.18
N GLN A 582 -26.32 20.54 2.63
CA GLN A 582 -26.98 21.62 3.38
C GLN A 582 -27.95 21.06 4.44
N SER A 583 -28.68 19.99 4.12
CA SER A 583 -29.53 19.29 5.09
C SER A 583 -28.72 18.65 6.21
N PHE A 584 -27.49 18.21 5.91
CA PHE A 584 -26.59 17.59 6.88
C PHE A 584 -25.92 18.62 7.81
N ASN A 585 -25.33 19.70 7.29
CA ASN A 585 -24.52 20.62 8.09
C ASN A 585 -25.12 22.02 8.34
N LYS A 586 -26.17 22.48 7.64
CA LYS A 586 -26.55 23.90 7.67
C LYS A 586 -27.82 24.34 8.39
N VAL A 587 -28.95 23.63 8.47
CA VAL A 587 -30.12 24.12 9.27
C VAL A 587 -31.09 23.01 9.70
N ILE A 588 -31.52 23.03 10.97
CA ILE A 588 -32.79 22.44 11.44
C ILE A 588 -33.80 23.59 11.64
N SER A 589 -34.94 23.58 10.97
CA SER A 589 -35.93 24.69 10.99
C SER A 589 -36.65 24.94 12.32
N LYS A 590 -36.21 24.31 13.42
CA LYS A 590 -36.76 24.51 14.78
C LYS A 590 -35.73 24.66 15.90
N ARG A 591 -34.42 24.56 15.63
CA ARG A 591 -33.36 24.73 16.66
C ARG A 591 -32.09 25.34 16.03
N SER A 592 -31.46 26.25 16.74
CA SER A 592 -30.30 27.06 16.31
C SER A 592 -28.97 26.29 16.23
N MET A 593 -28.97 25.00 15.88
CA MET A 593 -27.77 24.16 15.78
C MET A 593 -27.89 23.11 14.66
N SER A 594 -26.77 22.77 14.01
CA SER A 594 -26.68 21.74 12.96
C SER A 594 -26.73 20.32 13.55
N TYR A 595 -26.96 19.30 12.71
CA TYR A 595 -27.03 17.89 13.16
C TYR A 595 -25.74 17.40 13.83
N ILE A 596 -24.59 17.93 13.43
CA ILE A 596 -23.27 17.63 14.00
C ILE A 596 -23.05 18.32 15.36
N CYS A 597 -23.85 19.32 15.73
CA CYS A 597 -23.75 19.95 17.05
C CYS A 597 -24.60 19.25 18.12
N PHE A 598 -25.45 18.28 17.74
CA PHE A 598 -26.38 17.60 18.66
C PHE A 598 -25.88 16.24 19.18
N TYR A 599 -24.80 15.73 18.59
CA TYR A 599 -24.12 14.48 18.91
C TYR A 599 -22.62 14.70 18.82
#